data_AF-A0A4W2CJH8-F1
#
_entry.id   AF-A0A4W2CJH8-F1
#
_cell.length_a   1.000
_cell.length_b   1.000
_cell.length_c   1.000
_cell.angle_alpha   90.00
_cell.angle_beta   90.00
_cell.angle_gamma   90.00
#
_symmetry.space_group_name_H-M   'P 1'
#
loop_
_entity.id
_entity.type
_entity.pdbx_description
1 polymer ?
#
loop_
_entity_poly.entity_id
_entity_poly.type
_entity_poly.pdbx_seq_one_letter_code
_entity_poly.pdbx_strand_id
1 'polypeptide(L)'
;MGTSSIFLCILFLGGPPGLAASLAQRQLHCYTCNFVKPCYPVPTKCQEDEVCGISIGTSEKSEVIERKGCLPRAECSLQGHTTYWSRSYTLRHHCCEQDLCNLATTPRQLPSLLLITLLVLLASFTWGGHQPPVQDSSTVTAALATPTQRSLEICPRT
;
A
#
# COMPACT_ATOMS: atom_id res chain seq x y z
N MET A 1 60.84 7.47 -30.46
CA MET A 1 59.83 6.41 -30.22
C MET A 1 60.02 5.94 -28.78
N GLY A 2 59.19 6.36 -27.81
CA GLY A 2 59.44 5.97 -26.41
C GLY A 2 58.50 6.57 -25.36
N THR A 3 57.80 7.65 -25.66
CA THR A 3 56.84 8.25 -24.71
C THR A 3 55.51 7.50 -24.70
N SER A 4 55.05 7.01 -25.86
CA SER A 4 53.76 6.31 -26.02
C SER A 4 53.63 5.05 -25.15
N SER A 5 54.72 4.31 -24.95
CA SER A 5 54.73 3.08 -24.16
C SER A 5 54.60 3.32 -22.65
N ILE A 6 55.06 4.48 -22.16
CA ILE A 6 55.01 4.84 -20.73
C ILE A 6 53.60 5.30 -20.36
N PHE A 7 52.94 6.07 -21.24
CA PHE A 7 51.55 6.50 -21.03
C PHE A 7 50.57 5.32 -20.97
N LEU A 8 50.80 4.28 -21.77
CA LEU A 8 50.00 3.05 -21.72
C LEU A 8 50.19 2.29 -20.39
N CYS A 9 51.41 2.25 -19.82
CA CYS A 9 51.66 1.58 -18.54
C CYS A 9 50.97 2.25 -17.36
N ILE A 10 50.93 3.59 -17.33
CA ILE A 10 50.27 4.35 -16.25
C ILE A 10 48.74 4.16 -16.28
N LEU A 11 48.15 4.03 -17.48
CA LEU A 11 46.72 3.78 -17.65
C LEU A 11 46.30 2.34 -17.28
N PHE A 12 47.21 1.35 -17.38
CA PHE A 12 46.92 -0.05 -17.04
C PHE A 12 47.15 -0.38 -15.56
N LEU A 13 48.05 0.33 -14.86
CA LEU A 13 48.31 0.15 -13.42
C LEU A 13 47.51 1.10 -12.53
N GLY A 14 46.91 2.14 -13.11
CA GLY A 14 46.10 3.16 -12.45
C GLY A 14 44.59 3.01 -12.68
N GLY A 15 44.08 1.78 -12.68
CA GLY A 15 42.63 1.58 -12.56
C GLY A 15 42.13 2.33 -11.32
N PRO A 16 41.03 3.10 -11.39
CA PRO A 16 40.54 3.86 -10.24
C PRO A 16 40.43 2.90 -9.06
N PRO A 17 40.97 3.23 -7.87
CA PRO A 17 40.76 2.42 -6.69
C PRO A 17 39.27 2.22 -6.60
N GLY A 18 38.85 0.97 -6.81
CA GLY A 18 37.45 0.61 -6.78
C GLY A 18 36.93 1.18 -5.48
N LEU A 19 36.00 2.13 -5.58
CA LEU A 19 35.16 2.54 -4.48
C LEU A 19 34.38 1.28 -4.10
N ALA A 20 35.02 0.40 -3.35
CA ALA A 20 34.36 -0.36 -2.31
C ALA A 20 33.90 0.71 -1.32
N ALA A 21 32.86 1.45 -1.71
CA ALA A 21 31.94 2.00 -0.76
C ALA A 21 31.53 0.77 0.03
N SER A 22 32.17 0.57 1.18
CA SER A 22 31.56 -0.19 2.24
C SER A 22 30.16 0.40 2.32
N LEU A 23 29.17 -0.38 1.89
CA LEU A 23 27.79 -0.11 2.21
C LEU A 23 27.78 -0.15 3.73
N ALA A 24 28.11 0.98 4.37
CA ALA A 24 28.04 1.11 5.80
C ALA A 24 26.60 0.75 6.11
N GLN A 25 26.39 -0.47 6.60
CA GLN A 25 25.06 -1.01 6.81
C GLN A 25 24.47 -0.14 7.89
N ARG A 26 23.67 0.84 7.45
CA ARG A 26 23.07 1.82 8.34
C ARG A 26 22.19 1.02 9.27
N GLN A 27 22.39 1.23 10.57
CA GLN A 27 21.60 0.54 11.55
C GLN A 27 20.13 0.97 11.44
N LEU A 28 19.30 0.05 10.94
CA LEU A 28 17.91 0.29 10.61
C LEU A 28 17.02 0.22 11.86
N HIS A 29 16.05 1.12 11.96
CA HIS A 29 14.96 1.03 12.94
C HIS A 29 13.66 0.66 12.25
N CYS A 30 12.89 -0.23 12.84
CA CYS A 30 11.60 -0.67 12.32
C CYS A 30 10.54 -0.67 13.42
N TYR A 31 9.27 -0.53 13.05
CA TYR A 31 8.19 -0.76 13.99
C TYR A 31 7.98 -2.25 14.24
N THR A 32 7.90 -2.66 15.51
CA THR A 32 7.64 -4.04 15.92
C THR A 32 6.32 -4.16 16.68
N CYS A 33 5.59 -5.23 16.40
CA CYS A 33 4.43 -5.68 17.20
C CYS A 33 4.17 -7.16 16.88
N ASN A 34 3.51 -7.87 17.80
CA ASN A 34 3.13 -9.26 17.60
C ASN A 34 1.74 -9.39 16.94
N PHE A 35 1.22 -10.62 16.85
CA PHE A 35 -0.10 -10.91 16.28
C PHE A 35 -1.30 -10.47 17.17
N VAL A 36 -1.05 -9.86 18.33
CA VAL A 36 -2.11 -9.37 19.22
C VAL A 36 -2.74 -8.13 18.60
N LYS A 37 -4.08 -8.09 18.59
CA LYS A 37 -4.84 -6.94 18.13
C LYS A 37 -5.33 -6.12 19.33
N PRO A 38 -5.22 -4.79 19.30
CA PRO A 38 -4.59 -3.98 18.25
C PRO A 38 -3.04 -4.07 18.31
N CYS A 39 -2.39 -4.03 17.15
CA CYS A 39 -0.94 -3.94 17.05
C CYS A 39 -0.52 -2.53 17.47
N TYR A 40 0.18 -2.41 18.61
CA TYR A 40 0.80 -1.16 19.06
C TYR A 40 2.29 -1.16 18.66
N PRO A 41 2.66 -0.50 17.55
CA PRO A 41 4.01 -0.57 17.02
C PRO A 41 5.02 0.18 17.89
N VAL A 42 6.16 -0.45 18.19
CA VAL A 42 7.28 0.14 18.93
C VAL A 42 8.52 0.22 18.02
N PRO A 43 9.19 1.38 17.90
CA PRO A 43 10.46 1.46 17.18
C PRO A 43 11.50 0.55 17.80
N THR A 44 12.14 -0.29 16.99
CA THR A 44 13.16 -1.26 17.42
C THR A 44 14.33 -1.24 16.47
N LYS A 45 15.53 -1.32 17.02
CA LYS A 45 16.80 -1.41 16.29
C LYS A 45 16.95 -2.82 15.72
N CYS A 46 17.16 -2.95 14.42
CA CYS A 46 17.37 -4.23 13.74
C CYS A 46 18.84 -4.64 13.72
N GLN A 47 19.08 -5.94 13.55
CA GLN A 47 20.41 -6.52 13.34
C GLN A 47 20.94 -6.21 11.94
N GLU A 48 22.21 -6.54 11.72
CA GLU A 48 22.81 -6.52 10.40
C GLU A 48 22.08 -7.48 9.46
N ASP A 49 21.94 -7.10 8.18
CA ASP A 49 21.17 -7.83 7.15
C ASP A 49 19.66 -8.03 7.40
N GLU A 50 19.10 -7.40 8.44
CA GLU A 50 17.65 -7.30 8.63
C GLU A 50 17.06 -6.06 7.94
N VAL A 51 15.83 -6.19 7.48
CA VAL A 51 15.02 -5.12 6.87
C VAL A 51 13.69 -4.99 7.60
N CYS A 52 13.01 -3.86 7.47
CA CYS A 52 11.67 -3.73 8.02
C CYS A 52 10.70 -4.58 7.22
N GLY A 53 9.78 -5.24 7.91
CA GLY A 53 8.71 -5.94 7.23
C GLY A 53 7.39 -6.00 7.99
N ILE A 54 6.37 -6.33 7.21
CA ILE A 54 5.01 -6.63 7.65
C ILE A 54 4.73 -8.07 7.22
N SER A 55 4.40 -8.94 8.17
CA SER A 55 4.06 -10.35 7.89
C SER A 55 2.57 -10.57 8.09
N ILE A 56 1.89 -10.98 7.02
CA ILE A 56 0.45 -11.24 7.00
C ILE A 56 0.25 -12.75 6.95
N GLY A 57 -0.43 -13.29 7.95
CA GLY A 57 -0.76 -14.71 8.06
C GLY A 57 -2.20 -14.98 7.71
N THR A 58 -2.44 -15.98 6.86
CA THR A 58 -3.78 -16.47 6.53
C THR A 58 -3.91 -17.93 6.95
N SER A 59 -4.97 -18.26 7.70
CA SER A 59 -5.30 -19.65 8.04
C SER A 59 -6.17 -20.31 6.97
N GLU A 60 -6.36 -21.62 7.06
CA GLU A 60 -7.29 -22.39 6.21
C GLU A 60 -8.74 -21.87 6.31
N LYS A 61 -9.13 -21.32 7.47
CA LYS A 61 -10.44 -20.72 7.70
C LYS A 61 -10.51 -19.24 7.29
N SER A 62 -9.53 -18.75 6.54
CA SER A 62 -9.42 -17.36 6.08
C SER A 62 -9.32 -16.31 7.19
N GLU A 63 -8.98 -16.72 8.42
CA GLU A 63 -8.63 -15.76 9.48
C GLU A 63 -7.28 -15.10 9.15
N VAL A 64 -7.19 -13.78 9.38
CA VAL A 64 -6.00 -12.97 9.06
C VAL A 64 -5.35 -12.41 10.32
N ILE A 65 -4.05 -12.70 10.47
CA ILE A 65 -3.15 -12.13 11.48
C ILE A 65 -2.09 -11.26 10.82
N GLU A 66 -1.59 -10.25 11.52
CA GLU A 66 -0.53 -9.36 11.05
C GLU A 66 0.48 -9.15 12.16
N ARG A 67 1.77 -9.14 11.84
CA ARG A 67 2.84 -8.67 12.72
C ARG A 67 3.77 -7.75 11.96
N LYS A 68 4.48 -6.88 12.68
CA LYS A 68 5.52 -6.00 12.14
C LYS A 68 6.84 -6.31 12.83
N GLY A 69 7.96 -6.12 12.13
CA GLY A 69 9.27 -6.13 12.77
C GLY A 69 10.43 -6.20 11.80
N CYS A 70 11.62 -6.45 12.36
CA CYS A 70 12.81 -6.76 11.60
C CYS A 70 12.68 -8.19 11.04
N LEU A 71 13.01 -8.39 9.77
CA LEU A 71 13.08 -9.70 9.12
C LEU A 71 14.42 -9.84 8.39
N PRO A 72 15.04 -11.04 8.37
CA PRO A 72 16.18 -11.29 7.52
C PRO A 72 15.84 -10.98 6.05
N ARG A 73 16.71 -10.25 5.35
CA ARG A 73 16.45 -9.87 3.94
C ARG A 73 16.12 -11.07 3.04
N ALA A 74 16.74 -12.23 3.30
CA ALA A 74 16.51 -13.46 2.57
C ALA A 74 15.09 -14.03 2.75
N GLU A 75 14.39 -13.72 3.84
CA GLU A 75 13.03 -14.22 4.11
C GLU A 75 11.95 -13.43 3.36
N CYS A 76 12.26 -12.23 2.88
CA CYS A 76 11.26 -11.34 2.27
C CYS A 76 10.57 -11.92 1.03
N SER A 77 11.25 -12.77 0.27
CA SER A 77 10.71 -13.46 -0.90
C SER A 77 10.17 -14.85 -0.60
N LEU A 78 10.38 -15.35 0.63
CA LEU A 78 9.97 -16.68 1.04
C LEU A 78 8.57 -16.66 1.66
N GLN A 79 7.93 -17.82 1.65
CA GLN A 79 6.68 -18.02 2.37
C GLN A 79 7.00 -18.61 3.74
N GLY A 80 6.45 -18.01 4.79
CA GLY A 80 6.66 -18.47 6.16
C GLY A 80 5.47 -19.27 6.70
N HIS A 81 5.66 -19.90 7.85
CA HIS A 81 4.59 -20.55 8.59
C HIS A 81 4.69 -20.20 10.07
N THR A 82 3.54 -20.10 10.73
CA THR A 82 3.49 -19.90 12.18
C THR A 82 2.24 -20.52 12.78
N THR A 83 2.29 -20.77 14.09
CA THR A 83 1.14 -21.21 14.86
C THR A 83 0.78 -20.13 15.87
N TYR A 84 -0.48 -19.71 15.88
CA TYR A 84 -1.01 -18.73 16.81
C TYR A 84 -2.37 -19.19 17.31
N TRP A 85 -2.59 -19.21 18.63
CA TRP A 85 -3.85 -19.68 19.23
C TRP A 85 -4.31 -21.06 18.71
N SER A 86 -3.38 -22.02 18.64
CA SER A 86 -3.62 -23.38 18.16
C SER A 86 -4.12 -23.47 16.71
N ARG A 87 -3.87 -22.44 15.90
CA ARG A 87 -4.15 -22.41 14.47
C ARG A 87 -2.87 -22.16 13.68
N SER A 88 -2.72 -22.85 12.55
CA SER A 88 -1.61 -22.65 11.63
C SER A 88 -1.96 -21.58 10.60
N TYR A 89 -0.97 -20.74 10.30
CA TYR A 89 -1.08 -19.66 9.33
C TYR A 89 0.08 -19.73 8.34
N THR A 90 -0.23 -19.47 7.07
CA THR A 90 0.77 -19.24 6.02
C THR A 90 1.06 -17.75 5.95
N LEU A 91 2.34 -17.39 6.13
CA LEU A 91 2.82 -16.02 6.17
C LEU A 91 3.30 -15.54 4.80
N ARG A 92 2.92 -14.32 4.44
CA ARG A 92 3.52 -13.53 3.36
C ARG A 92 4.18 -12.28 3.93
N HIS A 93 5.33 -11.91 3.38
CA HIS A 93 6.15 -10.82 3.87
C HIS A 93 6.16 -9.65 2.87
N HIS A 94 6.01 -8.43 3.38
CA HIS A 94 6.23 -7.19 2.64
C HIS A 94 7.37 -6.44 3.31
N CYS A 95 8.50 -6.29 2.61
CA CYS A 95 9.71 -5.69 3.16
C CYS A 95 10.07 -4.35 2.53
N CYS A 96 10.78 -3.52 3.29
CA CYS A 96 11.33 -2.24 2.86
C CYS A 96 12.62 -1.92 3.64
N GLU A 97 13.50 -1.11 3.07
CA GLU A 97 14.88 -0.92 3.57
C GLU A 97 15.14 0.47 4.19
N GLN A 98 14.12 1.31 4.29
CA GLN A 98 14.23 2.65 4.89
C GLN A 98 13.86 2.64 6.38
N ASP A 99 14.47 3.53 7.17
CA ASP A 99 14.14 3.67 8.60
C ASP A 99 12.62 3.87 8.78
N LEU A 100 12.02 3.04 9.63
CA LEU A 100 10.63 3.05 10.03
C LEU A 100 9.62 2.93 8.87
N CYS A 101 10.04 2.40 7.71
CA CYS A 101 9.21 2.33 6.50
C CYS A 101 7.97 1.44 6.63
N ASN A 102 7.93 0.54 7.61
CA ASN A 102 6.79 -0.33 7.89
C ASN A 102 5.69 0.34 8.75
N LEU A 103 5.69 1.67 8.84
CA LEU A 103 4.66 2.48 9.51
C LEU A 103 3.26 2.24 8.93
N ALA A 104 3.16 2.04 7.61
CA ALA A 104 1.88 1.87 6.97
C ALA A 104 1.14 0.67 7.58
N THR A 105 0.00 0.94 8.20
CA THR A 105 -1.06 -0.04 8.36
C THR A 105 -1.38 -0.52 6.95
N THR A 106 -1.19 -1.82 6.72
CA THR A 106 -1.37 -2.57 5.47
C THR A 106 -2.01 -1.77 4.34
N PRO A 107 -1.37 -1.65 3.15
CA PRO A 107 -1.99 -0.98 2.02
C PRO A 107 -3.31 -1.68 1.72
N ARG A 108 -4.40 -1.14 2.24
CA ARG A 108 -5.76 -1.47 1.84
C ARG A 108 -5.72 -1.23 0.35
N GLN A 109 -5.84 -2.29 -0.46
CA GLN A 109 -5.81 -2.23 -1.93
C GLN A 109 -6.59 -0.98 -2.34
N LEU A 110 -5.86 0.10 -2.61
CA LEU A 110 -6.49 1.34 -3.01
C LEU A 110 -6.96 0.98 -4.42
N PRO A 111 -8.28 0.99 -4.70
CA PRO A 111 -8.73 0.71 -6.04
C PRO A 111 -7.92 1.62 -6.96
N SER A 112 -7.26 1.00 -7.95
CA SER A 112 -6.33 1.71 -8.82
C SER A 112 -7.02 2.97 -9.31
N LEU A 113 -6.43 4.14 -9.09
CA LEU A 113 -7.04 5.41 -9.51
C LEU A 113 -7.40 5.36 -11.00
N LEU A 114 -6.62 4.63 -11.81
CA LEU A 114 -6.92 4.37 -13.22
C LEU A 114 -8.22 3.58 -13.43
N LEU A 115 -8.48 2.57 -12.59
CA LEU A 115 -9.72 1.78 -12.63
C LEU A 115 -10.92 2.65 -12.23
N ILE A 116 -10.77 3.52 -11.23
CA ILE A 116 -11.82 4.46 -10.82
C ILE A 116 -12.10 5.47 -11.94
N THR A 117 -11.06 6.08 -12.51
CA THR A 117 -11.21 7.04 -13.62
C THR A 117 -11.88 6.39 -14.83
N LEU A 118 -11.54 5.15 -15.17
CA LEU A 118 -12.16 4.42 -16.27
C LEU A 118 -13.65 4.14 -16.03
N LEU A 119 -14.02 3.71 -14.81
CA LEU A 119 -15.43 3.46 -14.43
C LEU A 119 -16.27 4.73 -14.49
N VAL A 120 -15.73 5.87 -14.03
CA VAL A 120 -16.40 7.18 -14.10
C VAL A 120 -16.58 7.61 -15.56
N LEU A 121 -15.58 7.40 -16.41
CA LEU A 121 -15.67 7.71 -17.83
C LEU A 121 -16.77 6.88 -18.51
N LEU A 122 -16.80 5.57 -18.26
CA LEU A 122 -17.84 4.67 -18.78
C LEU A 122 -19.25 5.07 -18.32
N ALA A 123 -19.43 5.48 -17.07
CA ALA A 123 -20.70 5.96 -16.57
C ALA A 123 -21.15 7.26 -17.27
N SER A 124 -20.22 8.18 -17.57
CA SER A 124 -20.55 9.42 -18.29
C SER A 124 -21.03 9.20 -19.73
N PHE A 125 -20.57 8.12 -20.40
CA PHE A 125 -21.06 7.76 -21.74
C PHE A 125 -22.49 7.17 -21.73
N THR A 126 -22.95 6.64 -20.60
CA THR A 126 -24.34 6.14 -20.47
C THR A 126 -25.38 7.22 -20.22
N TRP A 127 -24.97 8.43 -19.81
CA TRP A 127 -25.88 9.58 -19.59
C TRP A 127 -25.97 10.55 -20.78
N GLY A 128 -25.15 10.37 -21.82
CA GLY A 128 -25.19 11.19 -23.04
C GLY A 128 -26.35 10.89 -24.00
N GLY A 129 -27.25 9.96 -23.67
CA GLY A 129 -28.21 9.37 -24.61
C GLY A 129 -29.69 9.45 -24.23
N HIS A 130 -30.10 10.32 -23.31
CA HIS A 130 -31.53 10.58 -23.07
C HIS A 130 -31.84 12.07 -23.12
N GLN A 131 -32.07 12.53 -24.34
CA GLN A 131 -32.89 13.70 -24.60
C GLN A 131 -34.35 13.29 -24.31
N PRO A 132 -35.02 13.83 -23.27
CA PRO A 132 -36.44 13.56 -23.09
C PRO A 132 -37.19 14.16 -24.30
N PRO A 133 -38.10 13.43 -24.95
CA PRO A 133 -38.89 13.99 -26.02
C PRO A 133 -39.83 15.05 -25.43
N VAL A 134 -39.76 16.25 -26.00
CA VAL A 134 -40.83 17.24 -25.94
C VAL A 134 -42.10 16.58 -26.46
N GLN A 135 -43.10 16.41 -25.60
CA GLN A 135 -44.48 16.23 -26.03
C GLN A 135 -45.32 17.39 -25.48
N ASP A 136 -45.71 18.24 -26.42
CA ASP A 136 -46.66 19.32 -26.25
C ASP A 136 -48.01 18.81 -26.75
N SER A 137 -49.02 18.65 -25.88
CA SER A 137 -50.46 18.78 -26.20
C SER A 137 -51.36 18.41 -25.01
N SER A 138 -51.82 19.47 -24.34
CA SER A 138 -53.16 19.77 -23.81
C SER A 138 -54.23 18.67 -23.60
N THR A 139 -54.91 18.81 -22.44
CA THR A 139 -56.27 18.35 -22.03
C THR A 139 -56.44 16.85 -21.77
N VAL A 140 -56.86 16.35 -20.58
CA VAL A 140 -58.11 16.63 -19.85
C VAL A 140 -57.98 16.39 -18.34
N THR A 141 -58.74 17.22 -17.61
CA THR A 141 -59.11 17.38 -16.19
C THR A 141 -59.32 16.13 -15.30
N ALA A 142 -59.14 16.38 -13.98
CA ALA A 142 -59.66 15.71 -12.77
C ALA A 142 -58.75 14.63 -12.13
N ALA A 143 -58.48 14.56 -10.83
CA ALA A 143 -59.05 15.23 -9.66
C ALA A 143 -58.04 15.28 -8.49
N LEU A 144 -58.13 16.37 -7.72
CA LEU A 144 -57.95 16.56 -6.28
C LEU A 144 -57.37 15.40 -5.42
N ALA A 145 -56.20 15.63 -4.78
CA ALA A 145 -55.98 15.44 -3.33
C ALA A 145 -54.51 15.78 -2.93
N THR A 146 -54.32 16.89 -2.24
CA THR A 146 -53.23 17.14 -1.27
C THR A 146 -53.47 16.29 0.01
N PRO A 147 -52.53 16.10 0.98
CA PRO A 147 -51.56 17.11 1.42
C PRO A 147 -50.16 16.63 1.93
N THR A 148 -49.31 17.65 2.14
CA THR A 148 -48.35 17.84 3.25
C THR A 148 -46.99 17.14 3.24
N GLN A 149 -46.04 17.88 2.67
CA GLN A 149 -44.67 18.08 3.11
C GLN A 149 -44.55 18.24 4.64
N ARG A 150 -43.75 17.39 5.30
CA ARG A 150 -43.26 17.61 6.67
C ARG A 150 -41.75 17.80 6.61
N SER A 151 -41.36 19.06 6.63
CA SER A 151 -39.99 19.54 6.84
C SER A 151 -39.52 19.06 8.22
N LEU A 152 -38.38 18.37 8.30
CA LEU A 152 -37.76 18.05 9.57
C LEU A 152 -36.63 19.04 9.84
N GLU A 153 -36.75 19.68 10.99
CA GLU A 153 -36.02 20.82 11.49
C GLU A 153 -34.49 20.70 11.47
N ILE A 154 -33.90 21.84 11.15
CA ILE A 154 -32.54 22.24 11.42
C ILE A 154 -32.41 22.58 12.91
N CYS A 155 -31.54 21.88 13.65
CA CYS A 155 -31.13 22.31 15.00
C CYS A 155 -30.18 23.52 14.92
N PRO A 156 -30.29 24.51 15.83
CA PRO A 156 -29.16 25.35 16.19
C PRO A 156 -28.64 25.07 17.61
N ARG A 157 -27.30 25.04 17.72
CA ARG A 157 -26.54 25.31 18.95
C ARG A 157 -26.64 26.81 19.25
N THR A 158 -27.08 27.20 20.44
CA THR A 158 -26.31 27.69 21.62
C THR A 158 -27.29 28.23 22.65
#